data_AF-A0A3L6QSD5-F1
#
_entry.id   AF-A0A3L6QSD5-F1
#
_cell.length_a   1.000
_cell.length_b   1.000
_cell.length_c   1.000
_cell.angle_alpha   90.00
_cell.angle_beta   90.00
_cell.angle_gamma   90.00
#
_symmetry.space_group_name_H-M   'P 1'
#
loop_
_entity.id
_entity.type
_entity.pdbx_description
1 polymer ?
#
loop_
_entity_poly.entity_id
_entity_poly.type
_entity_poly.pdbx_seq_one_letter_code
_entity_poly.pdbx_strand_id
1 'polypeptide(L)'
;MGDNLTLKVKKNSYEHDCHSTKRSGKVKCVTKYWVCETVKDWVLENPKVTAKELQRRIKDEYKLLVHYRRVYHGRELALTKLFGDWKESFDNLYRFKLQIEQSCPGSFVVIDHHTINNKVRFNRLFFALKPCIDGFLQGCRPYLVVDSIFLTGKFRG
;
A
#
# COMPACT_ATOMS: atom_id res chain seq x y z
N MET A 1 -48.78 32.95 25.99
CA MET A 1 -47.50 32.71 26.70
C MET A 1 -46.84 31.53 26.01
N GLY A 2 -45.80 31.78 25.20
CA GLY A 2 -45.13 30.74 24.44
C GLY A 2 -43.82 30.36 25.13
N ASP A 3 -43.70 29.11 25.55
CA ASP A 3 -42.53 28.58 26.23
C ASP A 3 -41.32 28.57 25.28
N ASN A 4 -40.37 29.47 25.52
CA ASN A 4 -39.06 29.49 24.86
C ASN A 4 -38.21 28.34 25.41
N LEU A 5 -38.41 27.13 24.90
CA LEU A 5 -37.57 25.99 25.22
C LEU A 5 -36.16 26.21 24.64
N THR A 6 -35.24 26.66 25.48
CA THR A 6 -33.86 26.94 25.09
C THR A 6 -33.09 25.61 25.03
N LEU A 7 -32.84 25.11 23.83
CA LEU A 7 -32.06 23.89 23.63
C LEU A 7 -30.56 24.20 23.66
N LYS A 8 -29.81 23.54 24.54
CA LYS A 8 -28.34 23.63 24.62
C LYS A 8 -27.71 22.32 24.18
N VAL A 9 -27.01 22.34 23.04
CA VAL A 9 -26.25 21.20 22.56
C VAL A 9 -24.90 21.15 23.28
N LYS A 10 -24.63 20.06 24.01
CA LYS A 10 -23.33 19.81 24.67
C LYS A 10 -22.61 18.66 23.97
N LYS A 11 -21.28 18.77 23.87
CA LYS A 11 -20.42 17.69 23.39
C LYS A 11 -20.21 16.69 24.53
N ASN A 12 -20.44 15.40 24.27
CA ASN A 12 -20.09 14.35 25.21
C ASN A 12 -18.56 14.21 25.28
N SER A 13 -17.98 14.32 26.48
CA SER A 13 -16.54 14.28 26.73
C SER A 13 -15.98 12.88 26.95
N TYR A 14 -16.84 11.87 27.07
CA TYR A 14 -16.44 10.48 27.32
C TYR A 14 -16.33 9.67 26.02
N GLU A 15 -15.39 8.73 25.99
CA GLU A 15 -15.30 7.75 24.90
C GLU A 15 -16.57 6.91 24.86
N HIS A 16 -17.13 6.76 23.65
CA HIS A 16 -18.36 6.02 23.42
C HIS A 16 -18.36 5.43 22.02
N ASP A 17 -19.00 4.27 21.88
CA ASP A 17 -19.16 3.56 20.60
C ASP A 17 -20.59 3.66 20.06
N CYS A 18 -21.34 4.69 20.45
CA CYS A 18 -22.73 4.80 20.02
C CYS A 18 -22.83 5.23 18.55
N HIS A 19 -23.36 4.34 17.71
CA HIS A 19 -23.77 4.66 16.36
C HIS A 19 -24.95 5.64 16.40
N SER A 20 -24.73 6.88 15.91
CA SER A 20 -25.76 7.91 15.84
C SER A 20 -26.94 7.47 14.96
N THR A 21 -28.03 6.99 15.58
CA THR A 21 -29.25 6.44 14.96
C THR A 21 -30.11 7.45 14.17
N LYS A 22 -29.77 8.75 14.16
CA LYS A 22 -30.57 9.81 13.49
C LYS A 22 -30.05 10.30 12.13
N ARG A 23 -29.15 9.58 11.45
CA ARG A 23 -28.49 10.08 10.22
C ARG A 23 -28.86 9.28 8.96
N SER A 24 -30.14 9.26 8.62
CA SER A 24 -30.56 8.92 7.25
C SER A 24 -30.34 10.15 6.36
N GLY A 25 -29.39 10.04 5.42
CA GLY A 25 -29.04 11.12 4.48
C GLY A 25 -27.54 11.43 4.45
N LYS A 26 -27.00 11.60 3.23
CA LYS A 26 -25.58 11.86 2.90
C LYS A 26 -24.80 12.44 4.08
N VAL A 27 -24.04 11.57 4.74
CA VAL A 27 -23.36 11.91 5.99
C VAL A 27 -22.24 12.91 5.68
N LYS A 28 -22.49 14.21 5.91
CA LYS A 28 -21.46 15.25 5.81
C LYS A 28 -20.26 14.97 6.73
N CYS A 29 -20.41 14.11 7.73
CA CYS A 29 -19.45 13.88 8.81
C CYS A 29 -18.54 12.65 8.69
N VAL A 30 -18.73 11.74 7.72
CA VAL A 30 -17.78 10.62 7.57
C VAL A 30 -16.45 11.20 7.12
N THR A 31 -15.36 11.03 7.87
CA THR A 31 -14.04 11.54 7.50
C THR A 31 -13.24 10.45 6.78
N LYS A 32 -12.18 10.82 6.04
CA LYS A 32 -11.25 9.83 5.49
C LYS A 32 -10.57 8.98 6.58
N TYR A 33 -10.41 9.55 7.77
CA TYR A 33 -9.83 8.87 8.93
C TYR A 33 -10.77 7.80 9.48
N TRP A 34 -12.07 8.11 9.61
CA TRP A 34 -13.05 7.09 9.98
C TRP A 34 -13.04 5.95 8.96
N VAL A 35 -13.09 6.26 7.67
CA VAL A 35 -13.03 5.21 6.64
C VAL A 35 -11.75 4.40 6.73
N CYS A 36 -10.60 5.04 6.96
CA CYS A 36 -9.31 4.36 7.14
C CYS A 36 -9.36 3.32 8.26
N GLU A 37 -9.89 3.66 9.44
CA GLU A 37 -9.97 2.71 10.56
C GLU A 37 -10.99 1.60 10.26
N THR A 38 -12.15 1.93 9.66
CA THR A 38 -13.19 0.94 9.32
C THR A 38 -12.73 -0.07 8.27
N VAL A 39 -12.01 0.37 7.23
CA VAL A 39 -11.60 -0.52 6.13
C VAL A 39 -10.27 -1.23 6.40
N LYS A 40 -9.60 -0.93 7.51
CA LYS A 40 -8.24 -1.39 7.80
C LYS A 40 -8.13 -2.90 7.76
N ASP A 41 -9.05 -3.59 8.42
CA ASP A 41 -9.04 -5.06 8.52
C ASP A 41 -9.32 -5.71 7.16
N TRP A 42 -10.27 -5.19 6.38
CA TRP A 42 -10.54 -5.70 5.04
C TRP A 42 -9.38 -5.46 4.06
N VAL A 43 -8.66 -4.35 4.21
CA VAL A 43 -7.47 -4.05 3.42
C VAL A 43 -6.29 -4.93 3.86
N LEU A 44 -6.20 -5.28 5.14
CA LEU A 44 -5.20 -6.22 5.64
C LEU A 44 -5.41 -7.64 5.08
N GLU A 45 -6.66 -8.11 5.05
CA GLU A 45 -7.03 -9.41 4.46
C GLU A 45 -6.80 -9.45 2.95
N ASN A 46 -7.18 -8.38 2.25
CA ASN A 46 -7.01 -8.28 0.81
C ASN A 46 -6.56 -6.87 0.38
N PRO A 47 -5.25 -6.64 0.23
CA PRO A 47 -4.70 -5.35 -0.18
C PRO A 47 -5.19 -4.88 -1.56
N LYS A 48 -5.63 -5.80 -2.43
CA LYS A 48 -6.13 -5.51 -3.78
C LYS A 48 -7.62 -5.13 -3.81
N VAL A 49 -8.28 -5.08 -2.66
CA VAL A 49 -9.71 -4.68 -2.58
C VAL A 49 -9.91 -3.30 -3.20
N THR A 50 -10.92 -3.16 -4.06
CA THR A 50 -11.18 -1.90 -4.75
C THR A 50 -11.98 -0.95 -3.87
N ALA A 51 -11.81 0.37 -4.08
CA ALA A 51 -12.57 1.37 -3.34
C ALA A 51 -14.09 1.27 -3.57
N LYS A 52 -14.54 0.75 -4.72
CA LYS A 52 -15.97 0.48 -4.99
C LYS A 52 -16.50 -0.66 -4.11
N GLU A 53 -15.73 -1.73 -3.98
CA GLU A 53 -16.12 -2.86 -3.11
C GLU A 53 -16.14 -2.43 -1.64
N LEU A 54 -15.14 -1.66 -1.20
CA LEU A 54 -15.15 -1.06 0.15
C LEU A 54 -16.37 -0.17 0.37
N GLN A 55 -16.74 0.64 -0.62
CA GLN A 55 -17.92 1.50 -0.54
C GLN A 55 -19.21 0.69 -0.39
N ARG A 56 -19.31 -0.45 -1.09
CA ARG A 56 -20.43 -1.39 -0.97
C ARG A 56 -20.48 -1.99 0.43
N ARG A 57 -19.36 -2.51 0.95
CA ARG A 57 -19.28 -3.08 2.31
C ARG A 57 -19.67 -2.07 3.39
N ILE A 58 -19.17 -0.84 3.31
CA ILE A 58 -19.55 0.24 4.25
C ILE A 58 -21.05 0.51 4.21
N LYS A 59 -21.66 0.50 3.02
CA LYS A 59 -23.11 0.67 2.87
C LYS A 59 -23.87 -0.51 3.45
N ASP A 60 -23.39 -1.74 3.26
CA ASP A 60 -24.10 -2.93 3.70
C ASP A 60 -24.04 -3.10 5.22
N GLU A 61 -22.89 -2.82 5.85
CA GLU A 61 -22.67 -3.01 7.28
C GLU A 61 -23.13 -1.81 8.12
N TYR A 62 -22.73 -0.60 7.74
CA TYR A 62 -23.02 0.61 8.52
C TYR A 62 -24.26 1.37 8.03
N LYS A 63 -24.86 0.94 6.91
CA LYS A 63 -25.98 1.63 6.25
C LYS A 63 -25.66 3.09 5.86
N LEU A 64 -24.37 3.39 5.67
CA LEU A 64 -23.89 4.74 5.33
C LEU A 64 -23.54 4.85 3.84
N LEU A 65 -24.07 5.87 3.18
CA LEU A 65 -23.67 6.21 1.81
C LEU A 65 -22.49 7.20 1.83
N VAL A 66 -21.28 6.67 1.66
CA VAL A 66 -20.03 7.46 1.60
C VAL A 66 -19.67 7.74 0.14
N HIS A 67 -19.17 8.95 -0.15
CA HIS A 67 -18.72 9.30 -1.49
C HIS A 67 -17.45 8.51 -1.88
N TYR A 68 -17.39 7.99 -3.11
CA TYR A 68 -16.29 7.17 -3.61
C TYR A 68 -14.90 7.76 -3.32
N ARG A 69 -14.70 9.05 -3.65
CA ARG A 69 -13.41 9.73 -3.43
C ARG A 69 -12.95 9.68 -1.97
N ARG A 70 -13.89 9.70 -1.02
CA ARG A 70 -13.58 9.63 0.41
C ARG A 70 -13.20 8.22 0.82
N VAL A 71 -13.85 7.20 0.25
CA VAL A 71 -13.47 5.80 0.44
C VAL A 71 -12.11 5.51 -0.14
N TYR A 72 -11.84 6.00 -1.35
CA TYR A 72 -10.54 5.90 -1.99
C TYR A 72 -9.42 6.49 -1.12
N HIS A 73 -9.56 7.74 -0.65
CA HIS A 73 -8.55 8.34 0.23
C HIS A 73 -8.43 7.65 1.59
N GLY A 74 -9.53 7.09 2.14
CA GLY A 74 -9.48 6.29 3.36
C GLY A 74 -8.71 4.98 3.17
N ARG A 75 -8.94 4.30 2.04
CA ARG A 75 -8.20 3.10 1.62
C ARG A 75 -6.71 3.38 1.44
N GLU A 76 -6.35 4.43 0.70
CA GLU A 76 -4.94 4.79 0.50
C GLU A 76 -4.25 5.08 1.84
N LEU A 77 -4.93 5.78 2.75
CA LEU A 77 -4.41 6.03 4.09
C LEU A 77 -4.25 4.73 4.90
N ALA A 78 -5.19 3.79 4.78
CA ALA A 78 -5.09 2.48 5.42
C ALA A 78 -3.91 1.68 4.87
N LEU A 79 -3.71 1.66 3.55
CA LEU A 79 -2.55 1.04 2.91
C LEU A 79 -1.23 1.64 3.41
N THR A 80 -1.13 2.97 3.47
CA THR A 80 0.08 3.64 4.00
C THR A 80 0.32 3.31 5.47
N LYS A 81 -0.73 3.19 6.30
CA LYS A 81 -0.59 2.80 7.71
C LYS A 81 -0.18 1.34 7.89
N LEU A 82 -0.63 0.44 7.01
CA LEU A 82 -0.36 -0.99 7.11
C LEU A 82 1.00 -1.38 6.50
N PHE A 83 1.34 -0.81 5.35
CA PHE A 83 2.50 -1.21 4.55
C PHE A 83 3.61 -0.15 4.50
N GLY A 84 3.39 1.01 5.14
CA GLY A 84 4.30 2.13 5.09
C GLY A 84 4.11 3.00 3.85
N ASP A 85 4.85 4.11 3.82
CA ASP A 85 4.88 4.98 2.66
C ASP A 85 5.86 4.47 1.60
N TRP A 86 5.52 4.69 0.33
CA TRP A 86 6.39 4.36 -0.79
C TRP A 86 7.71 5.11 -0.70
N LYS A 87 7.66 6.39 -0.28
CA LYS A 87 8.85 7.22 -0.14
C LYS A 87 9.84 6.64 0.87
N GLU A 88 9.34 6.26 2.05
CA GLU A 88 10.16 5.65 3.10
C GLU A 88 10.73 4.29 2.67
N SER A 89 9.94 3.51 1.93
CA SER A 89 10.41 2.26 1.32
C SER A 89 11.61 2.47 0.38
N PHE A 90 11.61 3.56 -0.41
CA PHE A 90 12.76 3.89 -1.27
C PHE A 90 13.99 4.34 -0.48
N ASP A 91 13.82 5.15 0.57
CA ASP A 91 14.94 5.54 1.44
C ASP A 91 15.58 4.31 2.12
N ASN A 92 14.76 3.32 2.46
CA ASN A 92 15.24 2.06 3.03
C ASN A 92 16.08 1.22 2.05
N LEU A 93 15.94 1.37 0.74
CA LEU A 93 16.79 0.66 -0.23
C LEU A 93 18.26 1.08 -0.12
N TYR A 94 18.54 2.36 0.13
CA TYR A 94 19.90 2.84 0.28
C TYR A 94 20.53 2.35 1.59
N ARG A 95 19.74 2.29 2.67
CA ARG A 95 20.17 1.67 3.94
C ARG A 95 20.42 0.18 3.77
N PHE A 96 19.55 -0.52 3.05
CA PHE A 96 19.71 -1.93 2.71
C PHE A 96 21.00 -2.18 1.93
N LYS A 97 21.27 -1.38 0.89
CA LYS A 97 22.53 -1.44 0.13
C LYS A 97 23.75 -1.35 1.06
N LEU A 98 23.80 -0.32 1.90
CA LEU A 98 24.90 -0.10 2.83
C LEU A 98 25.08 -1.29 3.78
N GLN A 99 23.98 -1.82 4.31
CA GLN A 99 24.00 -2.96 5.22
C GLN A 99 24.53 -4.23 4.55
N ILE A 100 24.13 -4.50 3.31
CA ILE A 100 24.61 -5.66 2.53
C ILE A 100 26.11 -5.53 2.24
N GLU A 101 26.57 -4.35 1.82
CA GLU A 101 27.99 -4.11 1.55
C GLU A 101 28.86 -4.30 2.81
N GLN A 102 28.35 -3.94 3.99
CA GLN A 102 29.04 -4.15 5.27
C GLN A 102 29.01 -5.60 5.75
N SER A 103 27.83 -6.23 5.73
CA SER A 103 27.61 -7.58 6.28
C SER A 103 28.12 -8.69 5.37
N CYS A 104 28.11 -8.48 4.05
CA CYS A 104 28.53 -9.46 3.07
C CYS A 104 29.41 -8.79 2.00
N PRO A 105 30.67 -8.48 2.33
CA PRO A 105 31.62 -7.88 1.40
C PRO A 105 31.73 -8.68 0.10
N GLY A 106 31.78 -7.97 -1.03
CA GLY A 106 31.81 -8.57 -2.37
C GLY A 106 30.45 -8.88 -2.97
N SER A 107 29.35 -8.65 -2.24
CA SER A 107 28.00 -8.66 -2.81
C SER A 107 27.78 -7.42 -3.69
N PHE A 108 27.03 -7.58 -4.78
CA PHE A 108 26.67 -6.48 -5.66
C PHE A 108 25.31 -5.93 -5.27
N VAL A 109 25.20 -4.61 -5.08
CA VAL A 109 23.92 -3.91 -4.94
C VAL A 109 23.96 -2.62 -5.76
N VAL A 110 23.18 -2.60 -6.85
CA VAL A 110 23.10 -1.48 -7.79
C VAL A 110 21.68 -0.93 -7.77
N ILE A 111 21.55 0.33 -7.37
CA ILE A 111 20.30 1.07 -7.36
C ILE A 111 20.38 2.09 -8.50
N ASP A 112 19.58 1.89 -9.53
CA ASP A 112 19.47 2.79 -10.66
C ASP A 112 18.30 3.76 -10.47
N HIS A 113 18.50 5.02 -10.83
CA HIS A 113 17.53 6.09 -10.67
C HIS A 113 17.65 7.15 -11.75
N HIS A 114 16.53 7.77 -12.10
CA HIS A 114 16.47 8.87 -13.05
C HIS A 114 16.22 10.19 -12.32
N THR A 115 16.81 11.27 -12.79
CA THR A 115 16.49 12.62 -12.31
C THR A 115 15.50 13.28 -13.27
N ILE A 116 14.27 13.52 -12.81
CA ILE A 116 13.22 14.20 -13.58
C ILE A 116 12.74 15.40 -12.77
N ASN A 117 12.81 16.60 -13.35
CA ASN A 117 12.42 17.86 -12.69
C ASN A 117 13.10 18.05 -11.33
N ASN A 118 14.42 17.86 -11.26
CA ASN A 118 15.23 17.92 -10.03
C ASN A 118 14.76 16.97 -8.90
N LYS A 119 14.03 15.90 -9.26
CA LYS A 119 13.63 14.84 -8.32
C LYS A 119 14.19 13.51 -8.78
N VAL A 120 14.89 12.84 -7.87
CA VAL A 120 15.36 11.47 -8.04
C VAL A 120 14.15 10.53 -8.03
N ARG A 121 14.06 9.67 -9.05
CA ARG A 121 13.02 8.64 -9.19
C ARG A 121 13.69 7.29 -9.39
N PHE A 122 13.31 6.32 -8.56
CA PHE A 122 13.78 4.95 -8.70
C PHE A 122 13.45 4.40 -10.10
N ASN A 123 14.43 3.74 -10.71
CA ASN A 123 14.24 2.99 -11.94
C ASN A 123 14.26 1.48 -11.64
N ARG A 124 15.39 0.96 -11.14
CA ARG A 124 15.62 -0.48 -10.97
C ARG A 124 16.58 -0.76 -9.82
N LEU A 125 16.44 -1.94 -9.22
CA LEU A 125 17.38 -2.51 -8.24
C LEU A 125 17.91 -3.83 -8.79
N PHE A 126 19.22 -4.00 -8.78
CA PHE A 126 19.87 -5.29 -8.95
C PHE A 126 20.68 -5.60 -7.70
N PHE A 127 20.54 -6.82 -7.17
CA PHE A 127 21.41 -7.28 -6.10
C PHE A 127 21.77 -8.75 -6.28
N ALA A 128 23.01 -9.09 -5.93
CA ALA A 128 23.53 -10.45 -5.97
C ALA A 128 24.49 -10.64 -4.78
N LEU A 129 24.16 -11.59 -3.90
CA LEU A 129 24.98 -11.88 -2.73
C LEU A 129 26.21 -12.71 -3.13
N LYS A 130 27.37 -12.37 -2.57
CA LYS A 130 28.64 -13.06 -2.87
C LYS A 130 28.56 -14.58 -2.69
N PRO A 131 27.96 -15.12 -1.61
CA PRO A 131 27.82 -16.56 -1.43
C PRO A 131 26.95 -17.23 -2.51
N CYS A 132 25.93 -16.52 -3.02
CA CYS A 132 25.10 -17.04 -4.11
C CYS A 132 25.88 -17.08 -5.43
N ILE A 133 26.71 -16.07 -5.70
CA ILE A 133 27.60 -16.04 -6.87
C ILE A 133 28.62 -17.18 -6.77
N ASP A 134 29.27 -17.34 -5.62
CA ASP A 134 30.28 -18.37 -5.41
C ASP A 134 29.69 -19.77 -5.46
N GLY A 135 28.55 -19.99 -4.80
CA GLY A 135 27.83 -21.26 -4.83
C GLY A 135 27.37 -21.63 -6.24
N PHE A 136 26.95 -20.65 -7.05
CA PHE A 136 26.64 -20.88 -8.45
C PHE A 136 27.87 -21.28 -9.25
N LEU A 137 28.99 -20.54 -9.13
CA LEU A 137 30.22 -20.83 -9.86
C LEU A 137 30.87 -22.17 -9.47
N GLN A 138 30.76 -22.57 -8.20
CA GLN A 138 31.38 -23.80 -7.69
C GLN A 138 30.46 -25.03 -7.85
N GLY A 139 29.15 -24.85 -7.69
CA GLY A 139 28.18 -25.94 -7.61
C GLY A 139 27.40 -26.19 -8.91
N CYS A 140 27.26 -25.20 -9.79
CA CYS A 140 26.54 -25.40 -11.03
C CYS A 140 27.46 -26.01 -12.10
N ARG A 141 26.98 -27.08 -12.75
CA ARG A 141 27.57 -27.58 -14.01
C ARG A 141 27.64 -26.44 -15.03
N PRO A 142 28.63 -26.43 -15.95
CA PRO A 142 28.80 -25.37 -16.94
C PRO A 142 27.47 -25.01 -17.59
N TYR A 143 27.14 -23.72 -17.51
CA TYR A 143 25.88 -23.14 -17.95
C TYR A 143 25.71 -23.34 -19.46
N LEU A 144 25.01 -24.41 -19.85
CA LEU A 144 24.59 -24.66 -21.23
C LEU A 144 23.33 -23.84 -21.50
N VAL A 145 23.50 -22.60 -21.95
CA VAL A 145 22.40 -21.85 -22.57
C VAL A 145 22.20 -22.41 -23.96
N VAL A 146 21.21 -23.28 -24.11
CA VAL A 146 20.65 -23.58 -25.42
C VAL A 146 19.74 -22.41 -25.75
N ASP A 147 20.31 -21.39 -26.40
CA ASP A 147 19.57 -20.24 -26.88
C ASP A 147 18.76 -20.66 -28.11
N SER A 148 17.51 -21.06 -27.92
CA SER A 148 16.59 -21.44 -28.99
C SER A 148 15.98 -20.21 -29.67
N ILE A 149 16.81 -19.25 -30.09
CA ILE A 149 16.36 -18.09 -30.89
C ILE A 149 16.23 -18.45 -32.39
N PHE A 150 16.63 -19.65 -32.79
CA PHE A 150 16.30 -20.19 -34.12
C PHE A 150 15.34 -21.38 -34.01
N LEU A 151 14.08 -21.11 -33.65
CA LEU A 151 12.97 -22.01 -33.95
C LEU A 151 12.71 -21.97 -35.46
N THR A 152 13.47 -22.75 -36.24
CA THR A 152 13.24 -23.01 -37.68
C THR A 152 12.19 -24.12 -37.89
N GLY A 153 11.24 -24.27 -36.97
CA GLY A 153 10.13 -25.22 -37.06
C GLY A 153 8.91 -24.66 -37.79
N LYS A 154 8.12 -25.54 -38.42
CA LYS A 154 6.89 -25.20 -39.17
C LYS A 154 5.83 -24.49 -38.32
N PHE A 155 5.81 -24.75 -37.01
CA PHE A 155 4.98 -24.06 -36.04
C PHE A 155 5.90 -23.17 -35.22
N ARG A 156 5.87 -21.87 -35.51
CA ARG A 156 6.51 -20.85 -34.69
C ARG A 156 5.75 -20.83 -33.37
N GLY A 157 6.45 -21.06 -32.26
CA GLY A 157 5.88 -20.96 -30.91
C GLY A 157 5.24 -19.61 -30.65
#